data_AF-A0AAI8XQ54-F1
#
_entry.id   AF-A0AAI8XQ54-F1
#
_cell.length_a   1.000
_cell.length_b   1.000
_cell.length_c   1.000
_cell.angle_alpha   90.00
_cell.angle_beta   90.00
_cell.angle_gamma   90.00
#
_symmetry.space_group_name_H-M   'P 1'
#
loop_
_entity.id
_entity.type
_entity.pdbx_description
1 polymer ?
#
loop_
_entity_poly.entity_id
_entity_poly.type
_entity_poly.pdbx_seq_one_letter_code
_entity_poly.pdbx_strand_id
1 'polypeptide(L)'
;MTTHDNTTDDPTTRDRGDSAPAAADKPTAAETTQPMMPVSDEEAEQATTDEPLFADDNRSRLRSRWDELQAAFVDDPKQCVEKADSLVAEVVDQLTSSFSDARSRLEAQWARGEDASTEELRVALKRYREFFQRLLSV
;
A
#
# COMPACT_ATOMS: atom_id res chain seq x y z
N MET A 1 -24.14 -13.97 57.64
CA MET A 1 -25.07 -15.06 57.92
C MET A 1 -24.92 -16.08 56.79
N THR A 2 -24.13 -17.14 57.03
CA THR A 2 -24.62 -18.50 57.36
C THR A 2 -24.91 -19.27 56.06
N THR A 3 -23.89 -19.89 55.44
CA THR A 3 -23.50 -21.31 55.56
C THR A 3 -24.60 -22.31 55.21
N HIS A 4 -24.33 -23.12 54.19
CA HIS A 4 -24.58 -24.57 54.04
C HIS A 4 -23.63 -24.96 52.89
N ASP A 5 -22.44 -25.53 53.09
CA ASP A 5 -22.16 -26.89 53.59
C ASP A 5 -23.16 -27.94 53.11
N ASN A 6 -22.72 -28.77 52.16
CA ASN A 6 -22.88 -30.19 52.34
C ASN A 6 -21.68 -30.93 51.74
N THR A 7 -20.88 -31.44 52.67
CA THR A 7 -19.78 -32.39 52.53
C THR A 7 -20.24 -33.78 52.07
N THR A 8 -19.33 -34.54 51.46
CA THR A 8 -19.05 -36.01 51.57
C THR A 8 -18.77 -36.58 50.18
N ASP A 9 -17.80 -37.45 49.87
CA ASP A 9 -16.48 -37.89 50.36
C ASP A 9 -15.94 -38.79 49.21
N ASP A 10 -14.64 -39.01 49.15
CA ASP A 10 -13.88 -39.83 48.17
C ASP A 10 -14.27 -41.35 48.32
N PRO A 11 -13.67 -42.40 47.67
CA PRO A 11 -12.48 -42.45 46.81
C PRO A 11 -12.51 -43.43 45.61
N THR A 12 -11.43 -43.39 44.81
CA THR A 12 -10.69 -44.55 44.25
C THR A 12 -10.36 -44.46 42.76
N THR A 13 -9.11 -44.08 42.51
CA THR A 13 -8.15 -44.59 41.52
C THR A 13 -8.59 -45.79 40.66
N ARG A 14 -8.57 -45.62 39.32
CA ARG A 14 -8.05 -46.68 38.43
C ARG A 14 -7.40 -46.13 37.16
N ASP A 15 -6.09 -46.36 37.13
CA ASP A 15 -5.17 -46.43 36.00
C ASP A 15 -5.69 -47.31 34.84
N ARG A 16 -5.37 -46.89 33.59
CA ARG A 16 -4.81 -47.71 32.50
C ARG A 16 -5.53 -47.72 31.14
N GLY A 17 -4.73 -47.43 30.10
CA GLY A 17 -4.78 -48.02 28.75
C GLY A 17 -5.70 -47.30 27.78
N ASP A 18 -5.19 -46.48 26.86
CA ASP A 18 -4.51 -46.86 25.61
C ASP A 18 -5.42 -47.55 24.58
N SER A 19 -5.19 -47.16 23.31
CA SER A 19 -5.64 -47.75 22.05
C SER A 19 -6.87 -47.13 21.35
N ALA A 20 -6.56 -46.21 20.43
CA ALA A 20 -7.25 -45.98 19.17
C ALA A 20 -6.46 -46.67 18.02
N PRO A 21 -6.97 -46.81 16.78
CA PRO A 21 -8.36 -46.84 16.31
C PRO A 21 -8.69 -48.12 15.50
N ALA A 22 -9.99 -48.41 15.35
CA ALA A 22 -10.51 -49.43 14.44
C ALA A 22 -10.84 -48.82 13.07
N ALA A 23 -10.48 -49.56 12.02
CA ALA A 23 -10.66 -49.25 10.62
C ALA A 23 -12.13 -49.12 10.17
N ALA A 24 -12.38 -48.28 9.17
CA ALA A 24 -13.52 -48.41 8.27
C ALA A 24 -13.11 -47.97 6.85
N ASP A 25 -13.37 -48.87 5.91
CA ASP A 25 -13.06 -48.84 4.48
C ASP A 25 -14.22 -48.23 3.67
N LYS A 26 -13.89 -47.75 2.46
CA LYS A 26 -14.71 -47.44 1.26
C LYS A 26 -15.12 -45.97 0.98
N PRO A 27 -15.41 -45.61 -0.29
CA PRO A 27 -14.81 -46.02 -1.57
C PRO A 27 -14.43 -44.84 -2.49
N THR A 28 -13.74 -45.18 -3.58
CA THR A 28 -13.38 -44.37 -4.75
C THR A 28 -14.50 -43.46 -5.30
N ALA A 29 -14.19 -42.18 -5.42
CA ALA A 29 -14.76 -41.28 -6.43
C ALA A 29 -13.59 -40.50 -7.04
N ALA A 30 -13.12 -40.95 -8.20
CA ALA A 30 -12.10 -40.26 -8.97
C ALA A 30 -12.75 -39.03 -9.62
N GLU A 31 -12.82 -37.93 -8.87
CA GLU A 31 -13.11 -36.63 -9.43
C GLU A 31 -11.81 -36.08 -10.03
N THR A 32 -11.84 -35.84 -11.34
CA THR A 32 -10.72 -35.32 -12.12
C THR A 32 -10.41 -33.91 -11.64
N THR A 33 -9.48 -33.76 -10.69
CA THR A 33 -8.88 -32.47 -10.38
C THR A 33 -7.93 -32.11 -11.51
N GLN A 34 -8.44 -31.36 -12.49
CA GLN A 34 -7.58 -30.61 -13.39
C GLN A 34 -6.70 -29.68 -12.53
N PRO A 35 -5.38 -29.64 -12.74
CA PRO A 35 -4.56 -28.62 -12.10
C PRO A 35 -4.96 -27.28 -12.69
N MET A 36 -5.70 -26.49 -11.91
CA MET A 36 -5.91 -25.09 -12.18
C MET A 36 -4.54 -24.44 -12.05
N MET A 37 -3.89 -24.20 -13.19
CA MET A 37 -2.71 -23.37 -13.24
C MET A 37 -3.07 -22.02 -12.61
N PRO A 38 -2.26 -21.46 -11.70
CA PRO A 38 -2.43 -20.07 -11.34
C PRO A 38 -2.24 -19.28 -12.62
N VAL A 39 -3.30 -18.61 -13.07
CA VAL A 39 -3.18 -17.58 -14.09
C VAL A 39 -2.31 -16.51 -13.46
N SER A 40 -1.08 -16.38 -13.96
CA SER A 40 -0.20 -15.27 -13.63
C SER A 40 -0.79 -14.01 -14.27
N ASP A 41 -1.85 -13.48 -13.69
CA ASP A 41 -2.44 -12.16 -13.96
C ASP A 41 -1.65 -11.05 -13.23
N GLU A 42 -0.36 -11.26 -12.95
CA GLU A 42 0.47 -10.30 -12.21
C GLU A 42 1.44 -9.51 -13.11
N GLU A 43 1.54 -9.85 -14.39
CA GLU A 43 2.59 -9.29 -15.27
C GLU A 43 2.12 -8.20 -16.26
N ALA A 44 0.81 -7.93 -16.37
CA ALA A 44 0.29 -6.95 -17.33
C ALA A 44 -0.12 -5.59 -16.74
N GLU A 45 -0.26 -5.44 -15.42
CA GLU A 45 -0.70 -4.18 -14.78
C GLU A 45 0.42 -3.35 -14.12
N GLN A 46 1.68 -3.79 -14.20
CA GLN A 46 2.79 -3.10 -13.52
C GLN A 46 3.44 -1.96 -14.34
N ALA A 47 3.10 -1.81 -15.62
CA ALA A 47 3.84 -0.92 -16.52
C ALA A 47 3.43 0.56 -16.49
N THR A 48 2.41 0.97 -15.72
CA THR A 48 1.95 2.38 -15.67
C THR A 48 1.93 3.02 -14.29
N THR A 49 2.36 2.30 -13.24
CA THR A 49 2.21 2.77 -11.85
C THR A 49 3.44 3.53 -11.34
N ASP A 50 4.58 3.41 -12.00
CA ASP A 50 5.88 3.90 -11.49
C ASP A 50 6.42 5.16 -12.21
N GLU A 51 5.61 5.85 -13.02
CA GLU A 51 6.05 7.14 -13.55
C GLU A 51 6.27 8.10 -12.37
N PRO A 52 7.39 8.79 -12.18
CA PRO A 52 7.57 9.71 -11.05
C PRO A 52 6.57 10.89 -11.10
N LEU A 53 6.09 11.39 -9.94
CA LEU A 53 5.19 12.58 -9.90
C LEU A 53 5.90 13.87 -10.34
N PHE A 54 7.22 13.83 -10.43
CA PHE A 54 8.06 14.95 -10.80
C PHE A 54 9.01 14.50 -11.89
N ALA A 55 9.01 15.17 -13.04
CA ALA A 55 9.79 14.76 -14.20
C ALA A 55 11.30 14.84 -13.92
N ASP A 56 12.05 13.83 -14.35
CA ASP A 56 13.51 13.76 -14.18
C ASP A 56 14.24 14.94 -14.82
N ASP A 57 13.76 15.43 -15.96
CA ASP A 57 14.31 16.62 -16.63
C ASP A 57 14.19 17.88 -15.76
N ASN A 58 13.10 18.05 -15.01
CA ASN A 58 12.92 19.17 -14.09
C ASN A 58 13.88 19.04 -12.90
N ARG A 59 14.11 17.84 -12.37
CA ARG A 59 15.09 17.60 -11.29
C ARG A 59 16.50 18.01 -11.72
N SER A 60 16.93 17.59 -12.90
CA SER A 60 18.26 17.91 -13.43
C SER A 60 18.48 19.42 -13.60
N ARG A 61 17.47 20.13 -14.13
CA ARG A 61 17.52 21.59 -14.28
C ARG A 61 17.57 22.32 -12.94
N LEU A 62 16.76 21.91 -11.97
CA LEU A 62 16.76 22.49 -10.63
C LEU A 62 18.09 22.23 -9.92
N ARG A 63 18.66 21.02 -10.07
CA ARG A 63 19.98 20.66 -9.54
C ARG A 63 21.07 21.56 -10.12
N SER A 64 21.06 21.76 -11.43
CA SER A 64 22.03 22.62 -12.12
C SER A 64 21.95 24.08 -11.63
N ARG A 65 20.74 24.65 -11.52
CA ARG A 65 20.53 26.01 -10.98
C ARG A 65 21.00 26.13 -9.53
N TRP A 66 20.79 25.10 -8.71
CA TRP A 66 21.27 25.07 -7.34
C TRP A 66 22.81 25.08 -7.28
N ASP A 67 23.47 24.26 -8.09
CA ASP A 67 24.93 24.19 -8.12
C ASP A 67 25.55 25.52 -8.60
N GLU A 68 24.92 26.21 -9.56
CA GLU A 68 25.31 27.57 -9.98
C GLU A 68 25.23 28.59 -8.83
N LEU A 69 24.17 28.55 -8.02
CA LEU A 69 24.02 29.43 -6.86
C LEU A 69 25.08 29.17 -5.79
N GLN A 70 25.44 27.89 -5.57
CA GLN A 70 26.51 27.55 -4.65
C GLN A 70 27.87 28.07 -5.11
N ALA A 71 28.16 28.00 -6.41
CA ALA A 71 29.38 28.55 -6.98
C ALA A 71 29.47 30.07 -6.83
N ALA A 72 28.35 30.79 -7.00
CA ALA A 72 28.28 32.26 -6.89
C ALA A 72 28.24 32.79 -5.44
N PHE A 73 28.00 31.92 -4.44
CA PHE A 73 27.82 32.33 -3.04
C PHE A 73 29.03 33.06 -2.45
N VAL A 74 30.24 32.71 -2.89
CA VAL A 74 31.49 33.31 -2.39
C VAL A 74 31.57 34.80 -2.76
N ASP A 75 30.99 35.19 -3.89
CA ASP A 75 31.05 36.56 -4.41
C ASP A 75 29.88 37.42 -3.91
N ASP A 76 28.66 36.88 -3.90
CA ASP A 76 27.45 37.59 -3.47
C ASP A 76 26.56 36.71 -2.57
N PRO A 77 26.89 36.57 -1.28
CA PRO A 77 26.20 35.65 -0.39
C PRO A 77 24.73 36.06 -0.13
N LYS A 78 24.43 37.37 -0.11
CA LYS A 78 23.07 37.85 0.15
C LYS A 78 22.15 37.56 -1.03
N GLN A 79 22.57 37.93 -2.24
CA GLN A 79 21.79 37.66 -3.44
C GLN A 79 21.64 36.15 -3.71
N CYS A 80 22.66 35.35 -3.40
CA CYS A 80 22.57 33.89 -3.55
C CYS A 80 21.51 33.28 -2.63
N VAL A 81 21.40 33.76 -1.38
CA VAL A 81 20.35 33.29 -0.46
C VAL A 81 18.96 33.70 -0.94
N GLU A 82 18.76 34.94 -1.40
CA GLU A 82 17.48 35.39 -1.96
C GLU A 82 17.06 34.56 -3.19
N LYS A 83 18.01 34.25 -4.07
CA LYS A 83 17.78 33.40 -5.24
C LYS A 83 17.52 31.94 -4.87
N ALA A 84 18.19 31.43 -3.85
CA ALA A 84 17.96 30.08 -3.33
C ALA A 84 16.55 29.95 -2.74
N ASP A 85 16.10 30.94 -1.97
CA ASP A 85 14.74 31.01 -1.44
C ASP A 85 13.70 30.99 -2.57
N SER A 86 13.90 31.84 -3.59
CA SER A 86 13.04 31.88 -4.77
C SER A 86 13.01 30.55 -5.54
N LEU A 87 14.16 29.89 -5.68
CA LEU A 87 14.26 28.58 -6.33
C LEU A 87 13.49 27.51 -5.55
N VAL A 88 13.59 27.50 -4.22
CA VAL A 88 12.86 26.56 -3.37
C VAL A 88 11.34 26.80 -3.47
N ALA A 89 10.90 28.07 -3.44
CA ALA A 89 9.49 28.41 -3.63
C ALA A 89 8.96 27.89 -4.97
N GLU A 90 9.72 28.07 -6.06
CA GLU A 90 9.39 27.54 -7.38
C GLU A 90 9.23 26.01 -7.38
N VAL A 91 10.10 25.28 -6.68
CA VAL A 91 10.01 23.81 -6.56
C VAL A 91 8.75 23.40 -5.80
N VAL A 92 8.44 24.06 -4.69
CA VAL A 92 7.24 23.79 -3.88
C VAL A 92 5.97 24.02 -4.70
N ASP A 93 5.92 25.10 -5.48
CA ASP A 93 4.79 25.41 -6.36
C ASP A 93 4.62 24.36 -7.45
N GLN A 94 5.72 23.94 -8.10
CA GLN A 94 5.69 22.88 -9.12
C GLN A 94 5.22 21.54 -8.55
N LEU A 95 5.70 21.16 -7.36
CA LEU A 95 5.26 19.93 -6.67
C LEU A 95 3.77 20.00 -6.35
N THR A 96 3.31 21.11 -5.78
CA THR A 96 1.90 21.32 -5.43
C THR A 96 1.00 21.25 -6.65
N SER A 97 1.41 21.87 -7.77
CA SER A 97 0.68 21.81 -9.04
C SER A 97 0.60 20.38 -9.57
N SER A 98 1.73 19.66 -9.62
CA SER A 98 1.77 18.28 -10.13
C SER A 98 0.89 17.34 -9.30
N PHE A 99 0.94 17.46 -7.96
CA PHE A 99 0.08 16.66 -7.08
C PHE A 99 -1.39 17.02 -7.24
N SER A 100 -1.72 18.30 -7.39
CA SER A 100 -3.09 18.75 -7.65
C SER A 100 -3.63 18.18 -8.95
N ASP A 101 -2.83 18.22 -10.02
CA ASP A 101 -3.20 17.63 -11.31
C ASP A 101 -3.39 16.11 -11.22
N ALA A 102 -2.50 15.42 -10.51
CA ALA A 102 -2.60 13.98 -10.30
C ALA A 102 -3.87 13.60 -9.50
N ARG A 103 -4.20 14.35 -8.44
CA ARG A 103 -5.44 14.18 -7.68
C ARG A 103 -6.67 14.45 -8.56
N SER A 104 -6.68 15.54 -9.32
CA SER A 104 -7.80 15.88 -10.20
C SER A 104 -8.02 14.83 -11.30
N ARG A 105 -6.96 14.22 -11.84
CA ARG A 105 -7.08 13.09 -12.77
C ARG A 105 -7.71 11.87 -12.10
N LEU A 106 -7.38 11.59 -10.85
CA LEU A 106 -7.99 10.49 -10.09
C LEU A 106 -9.47 10.77 -9.84
N GLU A 107 -9.82 11.98 -9.38
CA GLU A 107 -11.21 12.39 -9.14
C GLU A 107 -12.06 12.37 -10.41
N ALA A 108 -11.53 12.87 -11.54
CA ALA A 108 -12.24 12.88 -12.82
C ALA A 108 -12.57 11.49 -13.37
N GLN A 109 -11.80 10.46 -12.99
CA GLN A 109 -12.08 9.07 -13.36
C GLN A 109 -13.27 8.50 -12.56
N TRP A 110 -13.45 8.93 -11.31
CA TRP A 110 -14.50 8.43 -10.42
C TRP A 110 -15.79 9.26 -10.45
N ALA A 111 -15.70 10.58 -10.67
CA ALA A 111 -16.85 11.50 -10.70
C ALA A 111 -17.84 11.23 -11.85
N ARG A 112 -17.58 10.24 -12.72
CA ARG A 112 -18.43 9.86 -13.86
C ARG A 112 -19.45 8.75 -13.53
N GLY A 113 -19.38 8.10 -12.38
CA GLY A 113 -20.23 6.95 -12.03
C GLY A 113 -21.13 7.23 -10.82
N GLU A 114 -22.41 7.51 -11.06
CA GLU A 114 -23.43 7.73 -10.01
C GLU A 114 -23.96 6.39 -9.40
N ASP A 115 -23.63 5.25 -10.03
CA ASP A 115 -23.96 3.89 -9.59
C ASP A 115 -22.71 2.98 -9.56
N ALA A 116 -21.68 3.38 -8.80
CA ALA A 116 -20.45 2.58 -8.74
C ALA A 116 -20.68 1.26 -7.98
N SER A 117 -20.34 0.13 -8.60
CA SER A 117 -20.43 -1.19 -7.98
C SER A 117 -19.43 -1.33 -6.81
N THR A 118 -19.71 -2.19 -5.82
CA THR A 118 -18.79 -2.42 -4.68
C THR A 118 -17.37 -2.82 -5.12
N GLU A 119 -17.25 -3.49 -6.26
CA GLU A 119 -15.96 -3.83 -6.85
C GLU A 119 -15.22 -2.60 -7.41
N GLU A 120 -15.93 -1.66 -8.03
CA GLU A 120 -15.34 -0.40 -8.51
C GLU A 120 -14.83 0.46 -7.34
N LEU A 121 -15.54 0.46 -6.21
CA LEU A 121 -15.07 1.10 -4.97
C LEU A 121 -13.78 0.46 -4.44
N ARG A 122 -13.64 -0.87 -4.56
CA ARG A 122 -12.43 -1.58 -4.14
C ARG A 122 -11.23 -1.19 -5.01
N VAL A 123 -11.43 -1.15 -6.33
CA VAL A 123 -10.42 -0.71 -7.30
C VAL A 123 -10.05 0.76 -7.05
N ALA A 124 -11.04 1.62 -6.78
CA ALA A 124 -10.80 3.02 -6.42
C ALA A 124 -9.87 3.14 -5.22
N LEU A 125 -10.18 2.43 -4.13
CA LEU A 125 -9.37 2.46 -2.92
C LEU A 125 -7.94 1.96 -3.18
N LYS A 126 -7.75 0.94 -4.02
CA LYS A 126 -6.41 0.46 -4.44
C LYS A 126 -5.62 1.56 -5.17
N ARG A 127 -6.26 2.26 -6.12
CA ARG A 127 -5.64 3.38 -6.85
C ARG A 127 -5.30 4.57 -5.95
N TYR A 128 -6.16 4.91 -4.99
CA TYR A 128 -5.86 5.92 -3.98
C TYR A 128 -4.67 5.50 -3.09
N ARG A 129 -4.56 4.22 -2.72
CA ARG A 129 -3.42 3.70 -1.95
C ARG A 129 -2.11 3.80 -2.73
N GLU A 130 -2.12 3.42 -4.01
CA GLU A 130 -0.96 3.55 -4.92
C GLU A 130 -0.55 5.02 -5.07
N PHE A 131 -1.51 5.93 -5.30
CA PHE A 131 -1.26 7.36 -5.36
C PHE A 131 -0.67 7.91 -4.06
N PHE A 132 -1.21 7.48 -2.91
CA PHE A 132 -0.71 7.87 -1.60
C PHE A 132 0.72 7.38 -1.34
N GLN A 133 1.04 6.14 -1.72
CA GLN A 133 2.40 5.61 -1.62
C GLN A 133 3.38 6.40 -2.50
N ARG A 134 2.96 6.74 -3.72
CA ARG A 134 3.76 7.58 -4.64
C ARG A 134 3.99 8.99 -4.08
N LEU A 135 3.01 9.56 -3.36
CA LEU A 135 3.15 10.85 -2.67
C LEU A 135 4.18 10.80 -1.54
N LEU A 136 4.29 9.67 -0.84
CA LEU A 136 5.25 9.48 0.26
C LEU A 136 6.66 9.07 -0.20
N SER A 137 6.84 8.74 -1.49
CA SER A 137 8.11 8.29 -2.05
C SER A 137 8.90 9.40 -2.75
N VAL A 138 8.44 10.65 -2.65
CA VAL A 138 9.06 11.83 -3.26
C VAL A 138 10.27 12.30 -2.47
#